data_AF-A0A6S7KLB1-F1
#
_entry.id   AF-A0A6S7KLB1-F1
#
_cell.length_a   1.000
_cell.length_b   1.000
_cell.length_c   1.000
_cell.angle_alpha   90.00
_cell.angle_beta   90.00
_cell.angle_gamma   90.00
#
_symmetry.space_group_name_H-M   'P 1'
#
loop_
_entity.id
_entity.type
_entity.pdbx_description
1 polymer ?
#
loop_
_entity_poly.entity_id
_entity_poly.type
_entity_poly.pdbx_seq_one_letter_code
_entity_poly.pdbx_strand_id
1 'polypeptide(L)'
;DIVITPEEVYECLCTLDQNKASGPDRIPATLLRHCASSICSSLSELFNKTLSIGKLPKEWKLSNITPIPKSGSSSNVTNYRPISLLSLVSKVLERCIYNRLIEHIGEKLHHLQFGFLKGKSTTSQLLQVLHDIGNNLDNKCQVDTLYLDFAKAFDKVNHELLLFKLKRFGISGNLLSWLRDYLSGRYQRVTVLGETSNPLPVLSGVPQGSILGPLLFLVYVNDLPDCVSSSSSLAMFADDSKCYQPIKCYEDAEVLQSDINAIDSWCKEWQMSLNHSKCGLLRITRNSQPIHYSYNVEGNLLKTINKQKDLGVIVSKDLKWSLNVQAVSNKANKMLGFVKRSCFHASDPKGPFIPELNISSPNTISFGSCNNRSYKQQLLPARQNIGILA
;
A
#
# COMPACT_ATOMS: atom_id res chain seq x y z
N ASP A 1 15.04 -7.34 24.56
CA ASP A 1 15.66 -6.18 23.89
C ASP A 1 16.22 -6.57 22.54
N ILE A 2 16.24 -5.65 21.57
CA ILE A 2 16.82 -5.89 20.24
C ILE A 2 18.32 -5.58 20.29
N VAL A 3 19.13 -6.53 19.82
CA VAL A 3 20.56 -6.33 19.56
C VAL A 3 20.78 -6.50 18.06
N ILE A 4 21.38 -5.48 17.44
CA ILE A 4 21.70 -5.43 16.02
C ILE A 4 23.16 -5.83 15.84
N THR A 5 23.48 -6.74 14.93
CA THR A 5 24.88 -7.16 14.69
C THR A 5 25.50 -6.42 13.50
N PRO A 6 26.85 -6.30 13.42
CA PRO A 6 27.53 -5.75 12.25
C PRO A 6 27.14 -6.46 10.94
N GLU A 7 26.94 -7.78 10.97
CA GLU A 7 26.54 -8.59 9.82
C GLU A 7 25.15 -8.19 9.30
N GLU A 8 24.17 -8.04 10.21
CA GLU A 8 22.82 -7.57 9.84
C GLU A 8 22.86 -6.19 9.19
N VAL A 9 23.69 -5.29 9.72
CA VAL A 9 23.88 -3.94 9.16
C VAL A 9 24.53 -4.02 7.78
N TYR A 10 25.56 -4.85 7.62
CA TYR A 10 26.24 -5.07 6.35
C TYR A 10 25.27 -5.58 5.27
N GLU A 11 24.45 -6.59 5.57
CA GLU A 11 23.44 -7.12 4.66
C GLU A 11 22.41 -6.06 4.26
N CYS A 12 21.95 -5.25 5.22
CA CYS A 12 21.03 -4.14 4.94
C CYS A 12 21.67 -3.07 4.04
N LEU A 13 22.95 -2.75 4.22
CA LEU A 13 23.68 -1.80 3.37
C LEU A 13 23.89 -2.34 1.95
N CYS A 14 24.20 -3.63 1.80
CA CYS A 14 24.40 -4.26 0.49
C CYS A 14 23.13 -4.31 -0.37
N THR A 15 21.95 -4.34 0.28
CA THR A 15 20.65 -4.38 -0.40
C THR A 15 20.07 -3.00 -0.72
N LEU A 16 20.77 -1.92 -0.38
CA LEU A 16 20.36 -0.56 -0.74
C LEU A 16 20.27 -0.40 -2.27
N ASP A 17 19.16 0.18 -2.70
CA ASP A 17 18.94 0.58 -4.09
C ASP A 17 19.74 1.86 -4.38
N GLN A 18 20.76 1.69 -5.21
CA GLN A 18 21.74 2.72 -5.55
C GLN A 18 21.12 3.92 -6.29
N ASN A 19 19.95 3.73 -6.92
CA ASN A 19 19.27 4.78 -7.68
C ASN A 19 18.32 5.63 -6.83
N LYS A 20 18.19 5.35 -5.53
CA LYS A 20 17.29 6.11 -4.65
C LYS A 20 17.86 7.46 -4.28
N ALA A 21 16.96 8.45 -4.23
CA ALA A 21 17.27 9.79 -3.76
C ALA A 21 17.71 9.79 -2.30
N SER A 22 18.63 10.69 -1.97
CA SER A 22 19.16 10.89 -0.62
C SER A 22 18.20 11.69 0.25
N GLY A 23 18.31 11.52 1.56
CA GLY A 23 17.58 12.33 2.54
C GLY A 23 18.18 13.72 2.73
N PRO A 24 17.78 14.42 3.81
CA PRO A 24 18.32 15.75 4.15
C PRO A 24 19.83 15.78 4.39
N ASP A 25 20.43 14.65 4.76
CA ASP A 25 21.87 14.45 4.98
C ASP A 25 22.69 14.39 3.69
N ARG A 26 22.05 14.26 2.52
CA ARG A 26 22.68 14.20 1.20
C ARG A 26 23.69 13.05 1.04
N ILE A 27 23.58 12.01 1.85
CA ILE A 27 24.43 10.81 1.75
C ILE A 27 23.80 9.86 0.72
N PRO A 28 24.48 9.55 -0.40
CA PRO A 28 23.93 8.69 -1.43
C PRO A 28 24.03 7.21 -1.05
N ALA A 29 23.07 6.41 -1.55
CA ALA A 29 23.04 4.96 -1.33
C ALA A 29 24.28 4.24 -1.87
N THR A 30 24.84 4.74 -2.99
CA THR A 30 26.07 4.22 -3.61
C THR A 30 27.25 4.26 -2.65
N LEU A 31 27.45 5.38 -1.96
CA LEU A 31 28.52 5.55 -0.99
C LEU A 31 28.36 4.58 0.19
N LEU A 32 27.16 4.52 0.77
CA LEU A 32 26.86 3.61 1.89
C LEU A 32 27.11 2.14 1.53
N ARG A 33 26.76 1.75 0.30
CA ARG A 33 26.95 0.38 -0.18
C ARG A 33 28.42 0.06 -0.46
N HIS A 34 29.18 0.98 -1.07
CA HIS A 34 30.61 0.78 -1.34
C HIS A 34 31.44 0.73 -0.06
N CYS A 35 31.06 1.49 0.95
CA CYS A 35 31.75 1.52 2.24
C CYS A 35 31.18 0.53 3.27
N ALA A 36 30.26 -0.37 2.86
CA ALA A 36 29.47 -1.18 3.78
C ALA A 36 30.31 -2.00 4.76
N SER A 37 31.37 -2.66 4.27
CA SER A 37 32.29 -3.46 5.09
C SER A 37 33.06 -2.65 6.13
N SER A 38 33.33 -1.37 5.83
CA SER A 38 34.09 -0.49 6.72
C SER A 38 33.21 0.17 7.79
N ILE A 39 31.94 0.44 7.49
CA ILE A 39 31.05 1.21 8.37
C ILE A 39 30.07 0.35 9.17
N CYS A 40 29.87 -0.92 8.82
CA CYS A 40 28.84 -1.76 9.43
C CYS A 40 29.01 -1.92 10.96
N SER A 41 30.25 -2.11 11.43
CA SER A 41 30.53 -2.23 12.87
C SER A 41 30.21 -0.95 13.64
N SER A 42 30.68 0.21 13.16
CA SER A 42 30.41 1.51 13.79
C SER A 42 28.92 1.85 13.78
N LEU A 43 28.22 1.55 12.69
CA LEU A 43 26.78 1.76 12.61
C LEU A 43 26.01 0.82 13.53
N SER A 44 26.43 -0.44 13.66
CA SER A 44 25.86 -1.38 14.61
C SER A 44 25.97 -0.88 16.06
N GLU A 45 27.15 -0.40 16.47
CA GLU A 45 27.35 0.22 17.79
C GLU A 45 26.44 1.43 18.00
N LEU A 46 26.38 2.33 17.01
CA LEU A 46 25.49 3.49 17.04
C LEU A 46 24.02 3.05 17.18
N PHE A 47 23.57 2.09 16.38
CA PHE A 47 22.20 1.59 16.40
C PHE A 47 21.83 0.98 17.75
N ASN A 48 22.67 0.11 18.30
CA ASN A 48 22.48 -0.45 19.63
C ASN A 48 22.48 0.64 20.71
N LYS A 49 23.32 1.68 20.57
CA LYS A 49 23.29 2.82 21.48
C LYS A 49 21.96 3.56 21.41
N THR A 50 21.43 3.86 20.22
CA THR A 50 20.13 4.52 20.05
C THR A 50 18.98 3.70 20.66
N LEU A 51 19.00 2.38 20.46
CA LEU A 51 18.01 1.46 21.02
C LEU A 51 18.10 1.40 22.53
N SER A 52 19.30 1.25 23.11
CA SER A 52 19.48 1.16 24.56
C SER A 52 19.06 2.41 25.32
N ILE A 53 19.22 3.60 24.73
CA ILE A 53 18.76 4.86 25.32
C ILE A 53 17.30 5.20 24.98
N GLY A 54 16.70 4.47 24.04
CA GLY A 54 15.34 4.71 23.56
C GLY A 54 15.17 6.03 22.78
N LYS A 55 16.21 6.52 22.09
CA LYS A 55 16.18 7.80 21.36
C LYS A 55 16.83 7.72 19.98
N LEU A 56 16.22 8.39 19.02
CA LEU A 56 16.71 8.59 17.66
C LEU A 56 17.56 9.88 17.59
N PRO A 57 18.66 9.90 16.81
CA PRO A 57 19.37 11.12 16.48
C PRO A 57 18.45 12.19 15.90
N LYS A 58 18.61 13.44 16.36
CA LYS A 58 17.74 14.56 15.95
C LYS A 58 17.87 14.85 14.45
N GLU A 59 19.04 14.62 13.89
CA GLU A 59 19.37 14.77 12.48
C GLU A 59 18.51 13.85 11.59
N TRP A 60 18.11 12.68 12.11
CA TRP A 60 17.25 11.71 11.39
C TRP A 60 15.75 12.00 11.54
N LYS A 61 15.39 13.00 12.36
CA LYS A 61 14.00 13.45 12.55
C LYS A 61 13.54 14.49 11.52
N LEU A 62 14.43 14.96 10.64
CA LEU A 62 14.08 15.80 9.50
C LEU A 62 13.81 14.95 8.26
N SER A 63 12.78 15.29 7.47
CA SER A 63 12.52 14.70 6.15
C SER A 63 12.35 15.76 5.07
N ASN A 64 12.75 15.42 3.84
CA ASN A 64 12.39 16.20 2.65
C ASN A 64 11.16 15.56 2.00
N ILE A 65 10.11 16.33 1.78
CA ILE A 65 8.90 15.91 1.07
C ILE A 65 9.07 16.23 -0.41
N THR A 66 9.05 15.18 -1.24
CA THR A 66 9.01 15.31 -2.69
C THR A 66 7.59 15.00 -3.18
N PRO A 67 6.89 15.97 -3.79
CA PRO A 67 5.55 15.75 -4.31
C PRO A 67 5.61 14.91 -5.60
N ILE A 68 4.99 13.73 -5.59
CA ILE A 68 4.88 12.87 -6.77
C ILE A 68 3.48 13.02 -7.39
N PRO A 69 3.35 13.31 -8.69
CA PRO A 69 2.06 13.40 -9.35
C PRO A 69 1.21 12.12 -9.20
N LYS A 70 -0.06 12.28 -8.81
CA LYS A 70 -1.15 11.32 -9.02
C LYS A 70 -1.84 11.62 -10.37
N SER A 71 -3.04 11.08 -10.55
CA SER A 71 -3.97 11.45 -11.61
C SER A 71 -4.64 12.80 -11.36
N GLY A 72 -4.94 13.53 -12.45
CA GLY A 72 -5.68 14.79 -12.42
C GLY A 72 -4.84 15.96 -12.92
N SER A 73 -5.32 17.18 -12.70
CA SER A 73 -4.58 18.40 -13.06
C SER A 73 -3.34 18.57 -12.19
N SER A 74 -2.21 18.91 -12.81
CA SER A 74 -0.96 19.29 -12.13
C SER A 74 -1.05 20.60 -11.36
N SER A 75 -2.05 21.44 -11.64
CA SER A 75 -2.28 22.69 -10.89
C SER A 75 -2.92 22.48 -9.52
N ASN A 76 -3.46 21.29 -9.24
CA ASN A 76 -4.10 21.01 -7.95
C ASN A 76 -3.17 20.21 -7.04
N VAL A 77 -2.78 20.81 -5.91
CA VAL A 77 -1.90 20.20 -4.90
C VAL A 77 -2.44 18.88 -4.35
N THR A 78 -3.76 18.67 -4.30
CA THR A 78 -4.35 17.42 -3.81
C THR A 78 -4.08 16.23 -4.74
N ASN A 79 -3.62 16.50 -5.96
CA ASN A 79 -3.24 15.48 -6.93
C ASN A 79 -1.76 15.07 -6.81
N TYR A 80 -1.09 15.39 -5.69
CA TYR A 80 0.27 14.93 -5.43
C TYR A 80 0.32 14.02 -4.19
N ARG A 81 1.21 13.02 -4.21
CA ARG A 81 1.59 12.23 -3.05
C ARG A 81 2.81 12.86 -2.39
N PRO A 82 2.77 13.17 -1.08
CA PRO A 82 3.96 13.60 -0.36
C PRO A 82 4.83 12.39 -0.03
N ILE A 83 5.95 12.20 -0.74
CA ILE A 83 6.92 11.15 -0.38
C ILE A 83 8.00 11.73 0.51
N SER A 84 8.18 11.14 1.69
CA SER A 84 9.22 11.49 2.65
C SER A 84 10.54 10.81 2.28
N LEU A 85 11.52 11.63 1.91
CA LEU A 85 12.92 11.24 1.83
C LEU A 85 13.55 11.38 3.22
N LEU A 86 13.90 10.24 3.80
CA LEU A 86 14.55 10.11 5.11
C LEU A 86 16.04 9.87 4.93
N SER A 87 16.82 10.07 6.01
CA SER A 87 18.21 9.60 6.05
C SER A 87 18.29 8.12 5.71
N LEU A 88 19.16 7.76 4.77
CA LEU A 88 19.32 6.36 4.38
C LEU A 88 19.88 5.50 5.52
N VAL A 89 20.76 6.07 6.35
CA VAL A 89 21.27 5.40 7.56
C VAL A 89 20.14 5.13 8.55
N SER A 90 19.23 6.09 8.76
CA SER A 90 18.02 5.85 9.55
C SER A 90 17.16 4.71 8.97
N LYS A 91 17.05 4.61 7.64
CA LYS A 91 16.30 3.52 6.98
C LYS A 91 16.96 2.15 7.15
N VAL A 92 18.29 2.08 7.26
CA VAL A 92 19.00 0.84 7.59
C VAL A 92 18.63 0.39 9.01
N LEU A 93 18.67 1.30 9.99
CA LEU A 93 18.20 1.01 11.35
C LEU A 93 16.74 0.56 11.38
N GLU A 94 15.85 1.29 10.67
CA GLU A 94 14.45 0.90 10.55
C GLU A 94 14.28 -0.50 9.97
N ARG A 95 15.12 -0.91 8.99
CA ARG A 95 15.08 -2.26 8.42
C ARG A 95 15.49 -3.32 9.44
N CYS A 96 16.56 -3.09 10.21
CA CYS A 96 16.97 -4.00 11.27
C CYS A 96 15.85 -4.19 12.31
N ILE A 97 15.22 -3.09 12.75
CA ILE A 97 14.10 -3.12 13.69
C ILE A 97 12.87 -3.80 13.06
N TYR A 98 12.55 -3.49 11.81
CA TYR A 98 11.43 -4.09 11.07
C TYR A 98 11.52 -5.61 11.07
N ASN A 99 12.71 -6.17 10.79
CA ASN A 99 12.90 -7.61 10.71
C ASN A 99 12.55 -8.32 12.04
N ARG A 100 12.90 -7.71 13.19
CA ARG A 100 12.55 -8.24 14.51
C ARG A 100 11.09 -7.99 14.87
N LEU A 101 10.55 -6.83 14.50
CA LEU A 101 9.15 -6.49 14.79
C LEU A 101 8.20 -7.40 14.04
N ILE A 102 8.37 -7.59 12.72
CA ILE A 102 7.47 -8.41 11.92
C ILE A 102 7.47 -9.88 12.37
N GLU A 103 8.61 -10.39 12.85
CA GLU A 103 8.69 -11.72 13.45
C GLU A 103 7.84 -11.80 14.74
N HIS A 104 7.87 -10.77 15.59
CA HIS A 104 7.11 -10.74 16.85
C HIS A 104 5.61 -10.47 16.70
N ILE A 105 5.20 -9.65 15.72
CA ILE A 105 3.79 -9.24 15.55
C ILE A 105 3.09 -9.91 14.37
N GLY A 106 3.82 -10.52 13.43
CA GLY A 106 3.29 -11.00 12.17
C GLY A 106 2.11 -11.97 12.33
N GLU A 107 2.23 -12.93 13.25
CA GLU A 107 1.17 -13.91 13.53
C GLU A 107 -0.05 -13.31 14.26
N LYS A 108 0.12 -12.13 14.88
CA LYS A 108 -0.95 -11.40 15.58
C LYS A 108 -1.69 -10.44 14.65
N LEU A 109 -1.18 -10.24 13.43
CA LEU A 109 -1.87 -9.41 12.45
C LEU A 109 -3.11 -10.12 11.93
N HIS A 110 -4.19 -9.38 11.76
CA HIS A 110 -5.48 -9.93 11.38
C HIS A 110 -5.40 -10.64 10.03
N HIS A 111 -5.94 -11.85 9.94
CA HIS A 111 -5.83 -12.70 8.74
C HIS A 111 -6.48 -12.10 7.48
N LEU A 112 -7.40 -11.14 7.66
CA LEU A 112 -8.06 -10.35 6.60
C LEU A 112 -7.20 -9.18 6.07
N GLN A 113 -6.01 -8.96 6.63
CA GLN A 113 -5.03 -8.01 6.11
C GLN A 113 -4.17 -8.65 5.01
N PHE A 114 -4.09 -8.00 3.85
CA PHE A 114 -3.33 -8.45 2.69
C PHE A 114 -2.28 -7.44 2.23
N GLY A 115 -2.33 -6.21 2.74
CA GLY A 115 -1.37 -5.14 2.42
C GLY A 115 -0.06 -5.30 3.17
N PHE A 116 1.05 -5.04 2.47
CA PHE A 116 2.43 -5.02 3.02
C PHE A 116 2.89 -6.31 3.74
N LEU A 117 2.19 -7.43 3.55
CA LEU A 117 2.54 -8.70 4.16
C LEU A 117 3.16 -9.65 3.14
N LYS A 118 4.23 -10.34 3.53
CA LYS A 118 4.90 -11.34 2.70
C LYS A 118 3.92 -12.48 2.39
N GLY A 119 3.86 -12.90 1.13
CA GLY A 119 2.95 -13.98 0.68
C GLY A 119 1.50 -13.54 0.48
N LYS A 120 1.16 -12.28 0.78
CA LYS A 120 -0.12 -11.67 0.47
C LYS A 120 0.06 -10.66 -0.67
N SER A 121 -0.96 -10.52 -1.50
CA SER A 121 -0.94 -9.66 -2.68
C SER A 121 -2.31 -9.09 -2.97
N THR A 122 -2.37 -8.05 -3.82
CA THR A 122 -3.63 -7.51 -4.33
C THR A 122 -4.45 -8.59 -5.02
N THR A 123 -3.80 -9.44 -5.82
CA THR A 123 -4.42 -10.57 -6.52
C THR A 123 -5.04 -11.58 -5.56
N SER A 124 -4.33 -11.99 -4.53
CA SER A 124 -4.85 -12.99 -3.57
C SER A 124 -6.05 -12.46 -2.80
N GLN A 125 -6.08 -11.17 -2.44
CA GLN A 125 -7.25 -10.60 -1.77
C GLN A 125 -8.44 -10.51 -2.73
N LEU A 126 -8.23 -9.97 -3.93
CA LEU A 126 -9.27 -9.89 -4.95
C LEU A 126 -9.85 -11.26 -5.28
N LEU A 127 -9.00 -12.29 -5.41
CA LEU A 127 -9.45 -13.64 -5.69
C LEU A 127 -10.36 -14.19 -4.58
N GLN A 128 -9.99 -13.98 -3.32
CA GLN A 128 -10.82 -14.39 -2.18
C GLN A 128 -12.17 -13.66 -2.20
N VAL A 129 -12.17 -12.34 -2.30
CA VAL A 129 -13.41 -11.54 -2.29
C VAL A 129 -14.32 -11.89 -3.47
N LEU A 130 -13.76 -12.03 -4.67
CA LEU A 130 -14.53 -12.39 -5.85
C LEU A 130 -15.04 -13.83 -5.80
N HIS A 131 -14.30 -14.75 -5.17
CA HIS A 131 -14.77 -16.11 -4.92
C HIS A 131 -15.97 -16.10 -3.97
N ASP A 132 -15.89 -15.36 -2.86
CA ASP A 132 -17.00 -15.22 -1.91
C ASP A 132 -18.25 -14.61 -2.58
N ILE A 133 -18.07 -13.54 -3.37
CA ILE A 133 -19.15 -12.92 -4.13
C ILE A 133 -19.74 -13.91 -5.13
N GLY A 134 -18.89 -14.63 -5.88
CA GLY A 134 -19.31 -15.65 -6.85
C GLY A 134 -20.16 -16.74 -6.21
N ASN A 135 -19.70 -17.30 -5.08
CA ASN A 135 -20.43 -18.32 -4.32
C ASN A 135 -21.81 -17.83 -3.87
N ASN A 136 -21.93 -16.58 -3.42
CA ASN A 136 -23.22 -16.01 -3.04
C ASN A 136 -24.16 -15.81 -4.23
N LEU A 137 -23.63 -15.39 -5.37
CA LEU A 137 -24.41 -15.25 -6.60
C LEU A 137 -24.92 -16.60 -7.14
N ASP A 138 -24.12 -17.65 -7.03
CA ASP A 138 -24.52 -19.01 -7.42
C ASP A 138 -25.65 -19.54 -6.51
N ASN A 139 -25.67 -19.08 -5.25
CA ASN A 139 -26.78 -19.27 -4.32
C ASN A 139 -27.95 -18.29 -4.50
N LYS A 140 -28.00 -17.56 -5.63
CA LYS A 140 -29.04 -16.58 -5.99
C LYS A 140 -29.19 -15.42 -5.00
N CYS A 141 -28.16 -15.14 -4.20
CA CYS A 141 -28.13 -14.03 -3.26
C CYS A 141 -27.42 -12.82 -3.89
N GLN A 142 -27.88 -11.61 -3.59
CA GLN A 142 -27.12 -10.41 -3.93
C GLN A 142 -26.04 -10.15 -2.89
N VAL A 143 -24.97 -9.46 -3.27
CA VAL A 143 -23.95 -8.99 -2.34
C VAL A 143 -23.87 -7.47 -2.44
N ASP A 144 -24.02 -6.81 -1.29
CA ASP A 144 -23.77 -5.38 -1.17
C ASP A 144 -22.35 -5.19 -0.65
N THR A 145 -21.51 -4.49 -1.43
CA THR A 145 -20.11 -4.21 -1.09
C THR A 145 -19.92 -2.72 -0.87
N LEU A 146 -19.55 -2.35 0.35
CA LEU A 146 -19.11 -1.01 0.70
C LEU A 146 -17.60 -0.89 0.53
N TYR A 147 -17.19 0.01 -0.35
CA TYR A 147 -15.81 0.45 -0.47
C TYR A 147 -15.54 1.61 0.46
N LEU A 148 -14.55 1.45 1.35
CA LEU A 148 -14.11 2.42 2.34
C LEU A 148 -12.84 3.14 1.83
N ASP A 149 -12.82 4.47 1.90
CA ASP A 149 -11.64 5.29 1.59
C ASP A 149 -11.26 6.09 2.83
N PHE A 150 -10.15 5.75 3.49
CA PHE A 150 -9.67 6.52 4.64
C PHE A 150 -8.97 7.80 4.19
N ALA A 151 -9.47 8.95 4.62
CA ALA A 151 -8.94 10.25 4.23
C ALA A 151 -7.55 10.47 4.85
N LYS A 152 -6.51 10.45 4.00
CA LYS A 152 -5.10 10.64 4.40
C LYS A 152 -4.67 9.65 5.50
N ALA A 153 -5.02 8.37 5.32
CA ALA A 153 -4.88 7.32 6.34
C ALA A 153 -3.52 7.33 7.07
N PHE A 154 -2.41 7.30 6.32
CA PHE A 154 -1.06 7.32 6.89
C PHE A 154 -0.72 8.61 7.63
N ASP A 155 -1.27 9.75 7.21
CA ASP A 155 -0.95 11.06 7.78
C ASP A 155 -1.77 11.35 9.06
N LYS A 156 -2.87 10.62 9.27
CA LYS A 156 -3.80 10.81 10.40
C LYS A 156 -3.53 9.93 11.62
N VAL A 157 -2.66 8.92 11.51
CA VAL A 157 -2.35 8.02 12.62
C VAL A 157 -1.95 8.80 13.88
N ASN A 158 -2.73 8.70 14.95
CA ASN A 158 -2.40 9.35 16.21
C ASN A 158 -1.24 8.59 16.89
N HIS A 159 -0.19 9.31 17.27
CA HIS A 159 1.02 8.70 17.82
C HIS A 159 0.79 8.02 19.18
N GLU A 160 0.03 8.62 20.08
CA GLU A 160 -0.23 8.04 21.41
C GLU A 160 -1.15 6.82 21.32
N LEU A 161 -2.16 6.85 20.46
CA LEU A 161 -3.03 5.69 20.20
C LEU A 161 -2.26 4.54 19.53
N LEU A 162 -1.34 4.85 18.61
CA LEU A 162 -0.45 3.85 18.01
C LEU A 162 0.46 3.22 19.07
N LEU A 163 1.07 4.02 19.94
CA LEU A 163 1.91 3.53 21.04
C LEU A 163 1.12 2.67 22.02
N PHE A 164 -0.13 3.03 22.30
CA PHE A 164 -1.05 2.20 23.08
C PHE A 164 -1.27 0.83 22.43
N LYS A 165 -1.55 0.76 21.11
CA LYS A 165 -1.69 -0.51 20.40
C LYS A 165 -0.38 -1.31 20.39
N LEU A 166 0.77 -0.69 20.10
CA LEU A 166 2.08 -1.35 20.13
C LEU A 166 2.34 -2.02 21.50
N LYS A 167 1.98 -1.34 22.59
CA LYS A 167 2.05 -1.90 23.94
C LYS A 167 1.17 -3.15 24.11
N ARG A 168 -0.07 -3.14 23.57
CA ARG A 168 -0.97 -4.31 23.56
C ARG A 168 -0.43 -5.48 22.72
N PHE A 169 0.36 -5.20 21.69
CA PHE A 169 1.10 -6.24 20.93
C PHE A 169 2.30 -6.83 21.70
N GLY A 170 2.58 -6.34 22.91
CA GLY A 170 3.67 -6.79 23.77
C GLY A 170 4.97 -6.03 23.56
N ILE A 171 4.98 -4.93 22.79
CA ILE A 171 6.16 -4.10 22.61
C ILE A 171 6.31 -3.18 23.82
N SER A 172 7.45 -3.26 24.50
CA SER A 172 7.67 -2.56 25.77
C SER A 172 9.12 -2.12 25.92
N GLY A 173 9.45 -1.53 27.07
CA GLY A 173 10.81 -1.12 27.42
C GLY A 173 11.42 -0.11 26.44
N ASN A 174 12.71 -0.27 26.18
CA ASN A 174 13.49 0.67 25.38
C ASN A 174 13.04 0.74 23.92
N LEU A 175 12.53 -0.35 23.36
CA LEU A 175 12.00 -0.35 21.99
C LEU A 175 10.73 0.51 21.88
N LEU A 176 9.82 0.43 22.85
CA LEU A 176 8.62 1.28 22.86
C LEU A 176 9.00 2.75 23.05
N SER A 177 9.97 3.04 23.93
CA SER A 177 10.54 4.38 24.11
C SER A 177 11.16 4.90 22.82
N TRP A 178 11.91 4.05 22.11
CA TRP A 178 12.50 4.38 20.82
C TRP A 178 11.43 4.66 19.76
N LEU A 179 10.36 3.86 19.68
CA LEU A 179 9.26 4.09 18.73
C LEU A 179 8.51 5.40 19.03
N ARG A 180 8.32 5.74 20.31
CA ARG A 180 7.80 7.05 20.71
C ARG A 180 8.70 8.18 20.25
N ASP A 181 10.01 8.06 20.48
CA ASP A 181 10.96 9.08 20.06
C ASP A 181 11.10 9.17 18.52
N TYR A 182 10.98 8.03 17.82
CA TYR A 182 10.98 7.94 16.36
C TYR A 182 9.83 8.72 15.71
N LEU A 183 8.63 8.64 16.31
CA LEU A 183 7.41 9.31 15.83
C LEU A 183 7.37 10.80 16.22
N SER A 184 7.93 11.16 17.38
CA SER A 184 7.84 12.50 17.96
C SER A 184 9.00 13.43 17.61
N GLY A 185 8.76 14.74 17.68
CA GLY A 185 9.78 15.76 17.42
C GLY A 185 10.31 15.75 15.99
N ARG A 186 9.50 15.25 15.05
CA ARG A 186 9.83 15.20 13.63
C ARG A 186 9.48 16.50 12.93
N TYR A 187 10.30 16.85 11.95
CA TYR A 187 10.08 17.98 11.06
C TYR A 187 10.11 17.51 9.61
N GLN A 188 9.33 18.17 8.76
CA GLN A 188 9.30 17.94 7.33
C GLN A 188 9.39 19.27 6.59
N ARG A 189 10.01 19.27 5.42
CA ARG A 189 10.06 20.43 4.51
C ARG A 189 9.83 19.98 3.07
N VAL A 190 9.16 20.79 2.27
CA VAL A 190 8.89 20.45 0.87
C VAL A 190 10.06 20.87 0.00
N THR A 191 10.53 19.98 -0.87
CA THR A 191 11.59 20.28 -1.83
C THR A 191 11.08 20.09 -3.26
N VAL A 192 11.14 21.14 -4.07
CA VAL A 192 10.71 21.14 -5.48
C VAL A 192 11.78 21.84 -6.31
N LEU A 193 12.28 21.15 -7.34
CA LEU A 193 13.28 21.69 -8.29
C LEU A 193 14.52 22.31 -7.61
N GLY A 194 14.98 21.71 -6.49
CA GLY A 194 16.15 22.18 -5.74
C GLY A 194 15.84 23.20 -4.65
N GLU A 195 14.69 23.88 -4.73
CA GLU A 195 14.24 24.82 -3.70
C GLU A 195 13.55 24.10 -2.55
N THR A 196 13.73 24.61 -1.33
CA THR A 196 13.26 23.95 -0.11
C THR A 196 12.51 24.93 0.80
N SER A 197 11.33 24.52 1.28
CA SER A 197 10.53 25.32 2.20
C SER A 197 11.12 25.37 3.61
N ASN A 198 10.59 26.26 4.45
CA ASN A 198 10.81 26.19 5.89
C ASN A 198 10.30 24.84 6.45
N PRO A 199 10.99 24.28 7.46
CA PRO A 199 10.55 23.04 8.10
C PRO A 199 9.31 23.28 8.96
N LEU A 200 8.38 22.33 8.92
CA LEU A 200 7.17 22.30 9.74
C LEU A 200 7.16 21.03 10.60
N PRO A 201 6.62 21.09 11.82
CA PRO A 201 6.51 19.92 12.68
C PRO A 201 5.50 18.91 12.12
N VAL A 202 5.79 17.62 12.32
CA VAL A 202 4.88 16.50 12.03
C VAL A 202 4.20 16.09 13.32
N LEU A 203 2.91 16.37 13.43
CA LEU A 203 2.13 16.17 14.66
C LEU A 203 1.35 14.85 14.69
N SER A 204 1.17 14.21 13.54
CA SER A 204 0.46 12.94 13.38
C SER A 204 1.00 12.19 12.17
N GLY A 205 0.62 10.93 12.09
CA GLY A 205 0.91 10.08 10.95
C GLY A 205 2.22 9.30 11.07
N VAL A 206 2.41 8.39 10.13
CA VAL A 206 3.66 7.65 9.94
C VAL A 206 4.30 8.08 8.62
N PRO A 207 5.65 8.20 8.53
CA PRO A 207 6.26 8.79 7.34
C PRO A 207 6.05 7.95 6.08
N GLN A 208 5.39 8.50 5.05
CA GLN A 208 5.23 7.84 3.76
C GLN A 208 6.59 7.72 3.04
N GLY A 209 7.16 6.51 3.00
CA GLY A 209 8.51 6.26 2.49
C GLY A 209 9.51 5.75 3.54
N SER A 210 9.09 5.69 4.82
CA SER A 210 9.76 4.91 5.86
C SER A 210 9.62 3.41 5.62
N ILE A 211 10.46 2.61 6.27
CA ILE A 211 10.36 1.15 6.31
C ILE A 211 9.38 0.72 7.40
N LEU A 212 9.37 1.40 8.55
CA LEU A 212 8.47 1.06 9.66
C LEU A 212 7.04 1.54 9.45
N GLY A 213 6.82 2.64 8.73
CA GLY A 213 5.50 3.26 8.58
C GLY A 213 4.39 2.31 8.13
N PRO A 214 4.58 1.52 7.04
CA PRO A 214 3.63 0.50 6.63
C PRO A 214 3.25 -0.47 7.75
N LEU A 215 4.25 -1.02 8.46
CA LEU A 215 4.03 -1.97 9.56
C LEU A 215 3.29 -1.34 10.74
N LEU A 216 3.67 -0.12 11.11
CA LEU A 216 3.01 0.65 12.17
C LEU A 216 1.56 0.97 11.81
N PHE A 217 1.27 1.25 10.53
CA PHE A 217 -0.09 1.42 10.05
C PHE A 217 -0.90 0.12 10.15
N LEU A 218 -0.32 -1.04 9.81
CA LEU A 218 -1.00 -2.33 9.98
C LEU A 218 -1.38 -2.58 11.44
N VAL A 219 -0.48 -2.31 12.38
CA VAL A 219 -0.79 -2.38 13.83
C VAL A 219 -1.94 -1.45 14.19
N TYR A 220 -1.96 -0.24 13.60
CA TYR A 220 -2.98 0.76 13.90
C TYR A 220 -4.38 0.33 13.48
N VAL A 221 -4.53 -0.32 12.33
CA VAL A 221 -5.84 -0.73 11.79
C VAL A 221 -6.21 -2.18 12.11
N ASN A 222 -5.39 -2.88 12.90
CA ASN A 222 -5.48 -4.34 13.05
C ASN A 222 -6.80 -4.84 13.65
N ASP A 223 -7.42 -4.04 14.52
CA ASP A 223 -8.65 -4.35 15.23
C ASP A 223 -9.90 -3.78 14.54
N LEU A 224 -9.77 -3.16 13.37
CA LEU A 224 -10.91 -2.73 12.55
C LEU A 224 -11.87 -3.90 12.23
N PRO A 225 -11.39 -5.12 11.87
CA PRO A 225 -12.29 -6.25 11.63
C PRO A 225 -13.09 -6.68 12.85
N ASP A 226 -12.61 -6.39 14.07
CA ASP A 226 -13.27 -6.85 15.30
C ASP A 226 -14.55 -6.05 15.61
N CYS A 227 -14.78 -4.92 14.93
CA CYS A 227 -15.98 -4.10 15.11
C CYS A 227 -17.15 -4.49 14.21
N VAL A 228 -16.95 -5.35 13.20
CA VAL A 228 -18.01 -5.79 12.28
C VAL A 228 -18.61 -7.13 12.71
N SER A 229 -19.87 -7.33 12.41
CA SER A 229 -20.59 -8.57 12.69
C SER A 229 -20.00 -9.77 11.96
N SER A 230 -20.20 -10.97 12.51
CA SER A 230 -19.80 -12.23 11.87
C SER A 230 -20.55 -12.54 10.57
N SER A 231 -21.65 -11.83 10.29
CA SER A 231 -22.42 -11.96 9.05
C SER A 231 -21.78 -11.21 7.89
N SER A 232 -20.97 -10.20 8.20
CA SER A 232 -20.21 -9.42 7.23
C SER A 232 -18.79 -9.93 7.07
N SER A 233 -18.23 -9.68 5.90
CA SER A 233 -16.81 -9.90 5.62
C SER A 233 -16.11 -8.56 5.40
N LEU A 234 -14.94 -8.40 6.02
CA LEU A 234 -14.05 -7.27 5.77
C LEU A 234 -12.81 -7.75 4.98
N ALA A 235 -12.41 -7.02 3.96
CA ALA A 235 -11.16 -7.27 3.24
C ALA A 235 -10.30 -6.01 3.26
N MET A 236 -9.08 -6.13 3.80
CA MET A 236 -8.16 -5.00 4.00
C MET A 236 -6.87 -5.17 3.19
N PHE A 237 -6.46 -4.12 2.51
CA PHE A 237 -5.16 -3.98 1.87
C PHE A 237 -4.55 -2.65 2.31
N ALA A 238 -3.89 -2.66 3.46
CA ALA A 238 -3.48 -1.43 4.14
C ALA A 238 -4.68 -0.49 4.34
N ASP A 239 -4.68 0.71 3.73
CA ASP A 239 -5.75 1.69 3.82
C ASP A 239 -6.94 1.40 2.89
N ASP A 240 -6.75 0.63 1.81
CA ASP A 240 -7.84 0.21 0.94
C ASP A 240 -8.64 -0.91 1.64
N SER A 241 -9.86 -0.62 2.09
CA SER A 241 -10.72 -1.58 2.79
C SER A 241 -12.11 -1.65 2.17
N LYS A 242 -12.75 -2.82 2.30
CA LYS A 242 -14.13 -3.02 1.87
C LYS A 242 -14.86 -3.97 2.80
N CYS A 243 -16.10 -3.63 3.12
CA CYS A 243 -17.02 -4.45 3.90
C CYS A 243 -18.10 -4.97 2.95
N TYR A 244 -18.41 -6.26 2.99
CA TYR A 244 -19.42 -6.84 2.12
C TYR A 244 -20.24 -7.90 2.84
N GLN A 245 -21.53 -7.95 2.50
CA GLN A 245 -22.46 -8.89 3.09
C GLN A 245 -23.43 -9.45 2.03
N PRO A 246 -23.75 -10.76 2.08
CA PRO A 246 -24.87 -11.32 1.33
C PRO A 246 -26.19 -10.79 1.86
N ILE A 247 -27.06 -10.27 0.99
CA ILE A 247 -28.35 -9.69 1.36
C ILE A 247 -29.47 -10.59 0.81
N LYS A 248 -30.20 -11.26 1.70
CA LYS A 248 -31.36 -12.11 1.36
C LYS A 248 -32.67 -11.44 1.75
N CYS A 249 -32.66 -10.61 2.78
CA CYS A 249 -33.79 -9.83 3.26
C CYS A 249 -33.36 -8.43 3.72
N TYR A 250 -34.32 -7.60 4.14
CA TYR A 250 -34.02 -6.23 4.58
C TYR A 250 -33.23 -6.21 5.89
N GLU A 251 -33.44 -7.20 6.75
CA GLU A 251 -32.73 -7.38 8.02
C GLU A 251 -31.22 -7.58 7.79
N ASP A 252 -30.81 -8.29 6.74
CA ASP A 252 -29.40 -8.42 6.37
C ASP A 252 -28.79 -7.05 6.02
N ALA A 253 -29.55 -6.18 5.35
CA ALA A 253 -29.10 -4.84 5.03
C ALA A 253 -29.03 -3.94 6.27
N GLU A 254 -29.92 -4.11 7.25
CA GLU A 254 -29.83 -3.43 8.53
C GLU A 254 -28.62 -3.87 9.35
N VAL A 255 -28.23 -5.15 9.26
CA VAL A 255 -26.97 -5.65 9.85
C VAL A 255 -25.78 -4.96 9.19
N LEU A 256 -25.72 -4.90 7.86
CA LEU A 256 -24.63 -4.19 7.16
C LEU A 256 -24.62 -2.69 7.52
N GLN A 257 -25.77 -2.05 7.68
CA GLN A 257 -25.83 -0.66 8.17
C GLN A 257 -25.30 -0.52 9.60
N SER A 258 -25.57 -1.51 10.47
CA SER A 258 -25.03 -1.53 11.84
C SER A 258 -23.52 -1.69 11.84
N ASP A 259 -22.97 -2.52 10.95
CA ASP A 259 -21.52 -2.68 10.75
C ASP A 259 -20.87 -1.38 10.24
N ILE A 260 -21.53 -0.65 9.35
CA ILE A 260 -21.10 0.68 8.91
C ILE A 260 -21.02 1.65 10.10
N ASN A 261 -22.06 1.68 10.94
CA ASN A 261 -22.09 2.52 12.13
C ASN A 261 -21.00 2.14 13.14
N ALA A 262 -20.67 0.85 13.25
CA ALA A 262 -19.58 0.35 14.07
C ALA A 262 -18.21 0.80 13.54
N ILE A 263 -18.00 0.73 12.21
CA ILE A 263 -16.80 1.26 11.54
C ILE A 263 -16.67 2.77 11.77
N ASP A 264 -17.77 3.53 11.68
CA ASP A 264 -17.76 4.98 11.96
C ASP A 264 -17.39 5.27 13.42
N SER A 265 -17.89 4.45 14.35
CA SER A 265 -17.56 4.57 15.77
C SER A 265 -16.09 4.23 16.04
N TRP A 266 -15.57 3.17 15.40
CA TRP A 266 -14.15 2.82 15.41
C TRP A 266 -13.30 3.96 14.84
N CYS A 267 -13.73 4.60 13.74
CA CYS A 267 -13.02 5.75 13.18
C CYS A 267 -12.90 6.90 14.17
N LYS A 268 -13.99 7.21 14.90
CA LYS A 268 -13.99 8.26 15.93
C LYS A 268 -13.06 7.93 17.10
N GLU A 269 -13.13 6.70 17.61
CA GLU A 269 -12.27 6.22 18.70
C GLU A 269 -10.78 6.30 18.32
N TRP A 270 -10.45 5.83 17.11
CA TRP A 270 -9.08 5.79 16.63
C TRP A 270 -8.67 7.02 15.81
N GLN A 271 -9.43 8.12 15.89
CA GLN A 271 -9.15 9.40 15.22
C GLN A 271 -8.85 9.28 13.71
N MET A 272 -9.45 8.29 13.06
CA MET A 272 -9.47 8.12 11.62
C MET A 272 -10.69 8.83 11.04
N SER A 273 -10.74 8.96 9.72
CA SER A 273 -11.90 9.54 9.05
C SER A 273 -12.07 8.95 7.67
N LEU A 274 -13.31 8.70 7.28
CA LEU A 274 -13.65 8.28 5.93
C LEU A 274 -13.76 9.49 5.00
N ASN A 275 -13.45 9.26 3.73
CA ASN A 275 -13.71 10.21 2.65
C ASN A 275 -15.04 9.85 2.01
N HIS A 276 -16.12 10.48 2.48
CA HIS A 276 -17.49 10.13 2.06
C HIS A 276 -17.68 10.26 0.54
N SER A 277 -17.00 11.22 -0.10
CA SER A 277 -17.09 11.43 -1.55
C SER A 277 -16.47 10.30 -2.39
N LYS A 278 -15.59 9.50 -1.77
CA LYS A 278 -14.89 8.38 -2.41
C LYS A 278 -15.36 7.02 -1.93
N CYS A 279 -16.04 6.96 -0.79
CA CYS A 279 -16.75 5.76 -0.38
C CYS A 279 -17.87 5.47 -1.39
N GLY A 280 -18.15 4.20 -1.62
CA GLY A 280 -19.12 3.80 -2.64
C GLY A 280 -19.73 2.43 -2.39
N LEU A 281 -21.00 2.29 -2.74
CA LEU A 281 -21.74 1.04 -2.64
C LEU A 281 -21.80 0.35 -4.01
N LEU A 282 -21.20 -0.82 -4.14
CA LEU A 282 -21.35 -1.68 -5.30
C LEU A 282 -22.28 -2.85 -4.95
N ARG A 283 -23.49 -2.84 -5.52
CA ARG A 283 -24.45 -3.95 -5.42
C ARG A 283 -24.25 -4.91 -6.57
N ILE A 284 -23.92 -6.16 -6.27
CA ILE A 284 -23.67 -7.21 -7.26
C ILE A 284 -24.76 -8.27 -7.14
N THR A 285 -25.48 -8.51 -8.23
CA THR A 285 -26.64 -9.42 -8.23
C THR A 285 -26.95 -9.94 -9.63
N ARG A 286 -27.47 -11.17 -9.70
CA ARG A 286 -28.11 -11.73 -10.91
C ARG A 286 -29.65 -11.71 -10.82
N ASN A 287 -30.21 -11.27 -9.69
CA ASN A 287 -31.65 -11.21 -9.48
C ASN A 287 -32.25 -10.03 -10.27
N SER A 288 -33.39 -10.26 -10.92
CA SER A 288 -34.16 -9.23 -11.63
C SER A 288 -34.88 -8.26 -10.68
N GLN A 289 -35.14 -8.68 -9.44
CA GLN A 289 -35.76 -7.88 -8.38
C GLN A 289 -34.84 -7.81 -7.16
N PRO A 290 -33.76 -7.00 -7.21
CA PRO A 290 -32.84 -6.87 -6.09
C PRO A 290 -33.43 -6.03 -4.95
N ILE A 291 -32.95 -6.28 -3.73
CA ILE A 291 -33.25 -5.47 -2.55
C ILE A 291 -32.49 -4.16 -2.66
N HIS A 292 -33.22 -3.06 -2.65
CA HIS A 292 -32.67 -1.71 -2.72
C HIS A 292 -32.66 -1.07 -1.34
N TYR A 293 -31.57 -1.31 -0.59
CA TYR A 293 -31.28 -0.58 0.64
C TYR A 293 -30.37 0.62 0.38
N SER A 294 -30.61 1.72 1.10
CA SER A 294 -29.80 2.95 1.05
C SER A 294 -29.01 3.08 2.33
N TYR A 295 -27.69 2.88 2.24
CA TYR A 295 -26.82 2.95 3.41
C TYR A 295 -26.37 4.38 3.70
N ASN A 296 -26.03 4.63 4.96
CA ASN A 296 -25.60 5.92 5.48
C ASN A 296 -24.24 5.79 6.18
N VAL A 297 -23.32 6.72 5.92
CA VAL A 297 -22.03 6.88 6.61
C VAL A 297 -21.98 8.28 7.21
N GLU A 298 -21.85 8.36 8.53
CA GLU A 298 -21.82 9.62 9.30
C GLU A 298 -22.95 10.62 8.93
N GLY A 299 -24.17 10.15 8.74
CA GLY A 299 -25.32 10.97 8.32
C GLY A 299 -25.45 11.18 6.81
N ASN A 300 -24.47 10.79 5.99
CA ASN A 300 -24.46 10.97 4.54
C ASN A 300 -24.87 9.68 3.79
N LEU A 301 -25.78 9.80 2.83
CA LEU A 301 -26.17 8.69 1.97
C LEU A 301 -25.01 8.23 1.08
N LEU A 302 -24.71 6.94 1.13
CA LEU A 302 -23.71 6.31 0.29
C LEU A 302 -24.16 6.25 -1.16
N LYS A 303 -23.30 6.72 -2.05
CA LYS A 303 -23.56 6.67 -3.48
C LYS A 303 -23.47 5.23 -3.99
N THR A 304 -24.55 4.74 -4.59
CA THR A 304 -24.52 3.50 -5.36
C THR A 304 -23.74 3.71 -6.66
N ILE A 305 -22.77 2.85 -6.92
CA ILE A 305 -21.91 2.86 -8.10
C ILE A 305 -22.13 1.60 -8.93
N ASN A 306 -21.95 1.70 -10.25
CA ASN A 306 -22.08 0.55 -11.16
C ASN A 306 -20.74 -0.17 -11.41
N LYS A 307 -19.64 0.45 -11.01
CA LYS A 307 -18.28 -0.08 -11.13
C LYS A 307 -17.36 0.55 -10.10
N GLN A 308 -16.37 -0.20 -9.65
CA GLN A 308 -15.31 0.27 -8.76
C GLN A 308 -13.94 -0.17 -9.29
N LYS A 309 -12.93 0.69 -9.13
CA LYS A 309 -11.53 0.26 -9.31
C LYS A 309 -11.03 -0.30 -7.98
N ASP A 310 -10.96 -1.60 -7.87
CA ASP A 310 -10.57 -2.35 -6.68
C ASP A 310 -9.18 -2.97 -6.88
N LEU A 311 -8.20 -2.53 -6.09
CA LEU A 311 -6.80 -2.98 -6.13
C LEU A 311 -6.20 -3.07 -7.55
N GLY A 312 -6.59 -2.14 -8.42
CA GLY A 312 -6.10 -2.03 -9.80
C GLY A 312 -7.00 -2.66 -10.87
N VAL A 313 -8.02 -3.42 -10.49
CA VAL A 313 -8.97 -4.09 -11.38
C VAL A 313 -10.31 -3.35 -11.37
N ILE A 314 -10.94 -3.17 -12.52
CA ILE A 314 -12.30 -2.62 -12.58
C ILE A 314 -13.32 -3.75 -12.37
N VAL A 315 -14.03 -3.71 -11.25
CA VAL A 315 -15.13 -4.62 -10.92
C VAL A 315 -16.45 -3.91 -11.23
N SER A 316 -17.31 -4.52 -12.03
CA SER A 316 -18.63 -4.00 -12.37
C SER A 316 -19.74 -4.73 -11.60
N LYS A 317 -20.90 -4.10 -11.47
CA LYS A 317 -22.08 -4.67 -10.79
C LYS A 317 -22.58 -5.99 -11.37
N ASP A 318 -22.26 -6.26 -12.63
CA ASP A 318 -22.65 -7.46 -13.37
C ASP A 318 -21.49 -8.46 -13.50
N LEU A 319 -20.35 -8.20 -12.86
CA LEU A 319 -19.10 -8.97 -12.95
C LEU A 319 -18.61 -9.22 -14.38
N LYS A 320 -18.98 -8.37 -15.34
CA LYS A 320 -18.43 -8.40 -16.69
C LYS A 320 -17.07 -7.71 -16.74
N TRP A 321 -16.08 -8.41 -17.29
CA TRP A 321 -14.70 -7.90 -17.36
C TRP A 321 -14.42 -6.94 -18.52
N SER A 322 -15.41 -6.68 -19.39
CA SER A 322 -15.24 -5.87 -20.60
C SER A 322 -14.66 -4.48 -20.32
N LEU A 323 -15.14 -3.80 -19.28
CA LEU A 323 -14.63 -2.48 -18.86
C LEU A 323 -13.17 -2.54 -18.43
N ASN A 324 -12.79 -3.58 -17.69
CA ASN A 324 -11.41 -3.77 -17.24
C ASN A 324 -10.49 -4.09 -18.44
N VAL A 325 -10.89 -5.04 -19.29
CA VAL A 325 -10.15 -5.42 -20.51
C VAL A 325 -9.93 -4.20 -21.40
N GLN A 326 -10.98 -3.42 -21.66
CA GLN A 326 -10.87 -2.21 -22.47
C GLN A 326 -9.92 -1.18 -21.85
N ALA A 327 -9.98 -0.96 -20.52
CA ALA A 327 -9.10 -0.03 -19.83
C ALA A 327 -7.63 -0.45 -19.90
N VAL A 328 -7.35 -1.75 -19.73
CA VAL A 328 -5.99 -2.32 -19.83
C VAL A 328 -5.49 -2.23 -21.27
N SER A 329 -6.28 -2.64 -22.26
CA SER A 329 -5.93 -2.54 -23.68
C SER A 329 -5.64 -1.11 -24.10
N ASN A 330 -6.44 -0.14 -23.66
CA ASN A 330 -6.21 1.27 -23.94
C ASN A 330 -4.91 1.78 -23.30
N LYS A 331 -4.58 1.35 -22.08
CA LYS A 331 -3.31 1.70 -21.43
C LYS A 331 -2.12 1.10 -22.18
N ALA A 332 -2.22 -0.15 -22.62
CA ALA A 332 -1.19 -0.81 -23.42
C ALA A 332 -0.99 -0.11 -24.77
N ASN A 333 -2.07 0.20 -25.48
CA ASN A 333 -2.02 0.92 -26.76
C ASN A 333 -1.42 2.32 -26.64
N LYS A 334 -1.72 3.05 -25.55
CA LYS A 334 -1.07 4.35 -25.27
C LYS A 334 0.44 4.21 -25.12
N MET A 335 0.90 3.20 -24.38
CA MET A 335 2.33 2.93 -24.20
C MET A 335 2.98 2.49 -25.52
N LEU A 336 2.33 1.61 -26.28
CA LEU A 336 2.80 1.19 -27.61
C LEU A 336 2.94 2.39 -28.55
N GLY A 337 1.96 3.29 -28.56
CA GLY A 337 2.02 4.52 -29.35
C GLY A 337 3.17 5.44 -28.92
N PHE A 338 3.44 5.54 -27.61
CA PHE A 338 4.60 6.28 -27.10
C PHE A 338 5.91 5.65 -27.58
N VAL A 339 6.09 4.34 -27.40
CA VAL A 339 7.30 3.61 -27.85
C VAL A 339 7.50 3.77 -29.35
N LYS A 340 6.46 3.56 -30.17
CA LYS A 340 6.55 3.72 -31.63
C LYS A 340 7.00 5.11 -32.06
N ARG A 341 6.58 6.17 -31.34
CA ARG A 341 6.99 7.56 -31.64
C ARG A 341 8.40 7.86 -31.13
N SER A 342 8.74 7.41 -29.93
CA SER A 342 10.03 7.72 -29.29
C SER A 342 11.19 6.88 -29.83
N CYS A 343 10.91 5.68 -30.35
CA CYS A 343 11.92 4.76 -30.87
C CYS A 343 11.90 4.67 -32.40
N PHE A 344 11.29 5.63 -33.11
CA PHE A 344 11.18 5.62 -34.57
C PHE A 344 12.53 5.59 -35.31
N HIS A 345 13.59 6.12 -34.68
CA HIS A 345 14.97 6.10 -35.19
C HIS A 345 15.85 5.02 -34.55
N ALA A 346 15.29 4.13 -33.74
CA ALA A 346 16.03 2.95 -33.29
C ALA A 346 16.12 1.98 -34.48
N SER A 347 17.15 2.19 -35.31
CA SER A 347 17.57 1.25 -36.34
C SER A 347 17.69 -0.13 -35.69
N ASP A 348 16.95 -1.09 -36.26
CA ASP A 348 17.00 -2.52 -35.99
C ASP A 348 18.32 -2.96 -35.31
N PRO A 349 18.33 -3.30 -34.00
CA PRO A 349 19.45 -4.00 -33.40
C PRO A 349 19.39 -5.44 -33.87
N LYS A 350 19.70 -5.66 -35.16
CA LYS A 350 19.81 -6.95 -35.87
C LYS A 350 18.99 -8.09 -35.26
N GLY A 351 17.70 -8.17 -35.61
CA GLY A 351 16.95 -9.42 -35.57
C GLY A 351 15.44 -9.23 -35.46
N PRO A 352 14.63 -9.95 -36.27
CA PRO A 352 13.19 -9.73 -36.29
C PRO A 352 12.56 -10.28 -35.02
N PHE A 353 12.27 -9.41 -34.06
CA PHE A 353 11.20 -9.64 -33.09
C PHE A 353 9.89 -9.16 -33.71
N ILE A 354 9.32 -10.00 -34.58
CA ILE A 354 7.91 -9.90 -34.94
C ILE A 354 7.20 -11.05 -34.20
N PRO A 355 6.60 -10.82 -33.02
CA PRO A 355 5.53 -11.69 -32.60
C PRO A 355 4.35 -11.37 -33.52
N GLU A 356 4.10 -12.22 -34.51
CA GLU A 356 2.83 -12.22 -35.23
C GLU A 356 1.72 -12.53 -34.23
N LEU A 357 1.10 -11.48 -33.69
CA LEU A 357 -0.19 -11.57 -33.02
C LEU A 357 -1.26 -11.77 -34.10
N ASN A 358 -1.41 -13.00 -34.55
CA ASN A 358 -2.54 -13.39 -35.40
C ASN A 358 -3.79 -13.45 -34.51
N ILE A 359 -4.55 -12.35 -34.50
CA ILE A 359 -5.89 -12.30 -33.92
C ILE A 359 -6.86 -12.85 -34.97
N SER A 360 -6.94 -14.17 -35.07
CA SER A 360 -8.02 -14.85 -35.76
C SER A 360 -8.73 -15.79 -34.79
N SER A 361 -9.87 -15.31 -34.28
CA SER A 361 -10.88 -15.96 -33.42
C SER A 361 -10.67 -15.91 -31.88
N PRO A 362 -11.76 -15.87 -31.07
CA PRO A 362 -11.70 -15.42 -29.68
C PRO A 362 -11.16 -16.41 -28.64
N ASN A 363 -10.83 -17.67 -29.00
CA ASN A 363 -10.76 -18.74 -28.01
C ASN A 363 -9.49 -19.62 -28.00
N THR A 364 -8.39 -19.25 -28.66
CA THR A 364 -7.16 -20.06 -28.57
C THR A 364 -5.90 -19.21 -28.64
N ILE A 365 -5.05 -19.29 -27.61
CA ILE A 365 -3.66 -18.80 -27.65
C ILE A 365 -2.77 -20.05 -27.80
N SER A 366 -2.13 -20.23 -28.95
CA SER A 366 -1.05 -21.20 -29.10
C SER A 366 0.30 -20.48 -29.10
N PHE A 367 1.26 -20.99 -28.31
CA PHE A 367 2.64 -20.53 -28.34
C PHE A 367 3.44 -21.50 -29.21
N GLY A 368 3.97 -21.02 -30.34
CA GLY A 368 4.93 -21.77 -31.15
C GLY A 368 6.23 -21.98 -30.37
N SER A 369 6.68 -23.23 -30.25
CA SER A 369 7.97 -23.56 -29.63
C SER A 369 9.11 -23.13 -30.54
N CYS A 370 10.08 -22.38 -30.03
CA CYS A 370 11.35 -22.18 -30.71
C CYS A 370 12.52 -22.55 -29.77
N ASN A 371 13.21 -23.62 -30.16
CA ASN A 371 14.45 -24.09 -29.57
C ASN A 371 15.59 -23.15 -29.96
N ASN A 372 16.15 -22.40 -29.01
CA ASN A 372 17.52 -21.90 -29.12
C ASN A 372 18.13 -21.67 -27.74
N ARG A 373 18.99 -22.61 -27.33
CA ARG A 373 19.87 -22.53 -26.15
C ARG A 373 21.07 -21.61 -26.46
N SER A 374 20.88 -20.29 -26.52
CA SER A 374 22.02 -19.34 -26.44
C SER A 374 21.61 -17.87 -26.26
N TYR A 375 20.56 -17.53 -25.50
CA TYR A 375 20.30 -16.12 -25.13
C TYR A 375 19.53 -16.05 -23.80
N LYS A 376 20.11 -16.64 -22.74
CA LYS A 376 19.54 -16.64 -21.38
C LYS A 376 20.09 -15.54 -20.45
N GLN A 377 20.88 -14.61 -20.98
CA GLN A 377 21.37 -13.45 -20.25
C GLN A 377 21.24 -12.24 -21.18
N GLN A 378 20.70 -11.13 -20.67
CA GLN A 378 20.49 -9.84 -21.36
C GLN A 378 19.13 -9.63 -22.05
N LEU A 379 18.02 -9.97 -21.38
CA LEU A 379 16.76 -9.23 -21.55
C LEU A 379 16.11 -9.07 -20.17
N LEU A 380 16.45 -7.96 -19.50
CA LEU A 380 15.74 -7.48 -18.33
C LEU A 380 14.40 -6.87 -18.80
N PRO A 381 13.23 -7.41 -18.42
CA PRO A 381 11.99 -6.73 -18.68
C PRO A 381 11.88 -5.51 -17.76
N ALA A 382 11.62 -4.35 -18.38
CA ALA A 382 11.20 -3.13 -17.71
C ALA A 382 10.05 -3.44 -16.73
N ARG A 383 10.36 -3.42 -15.44
CA ARG A 383 9.36 -3.47 -14.38
C ARG A 383 8.46 -2.25 -14.53
N GLN A 384 7.19 -2.49 -14.87
CA GLN A 384 6.14 -1.52 -14.66
C GLN A 384 6.12 -1.17 -13.17
N ASN A 385 6.32 0.11 -12.86
CA ASN A 385 6.14 0.72 -11.55
C ASN A 385 4.67 0.61 -11.10
N ILE A 386 4.30 -0.58 -10.64
CA ILE A 386 3.14 -0.86 -9.78
C ILE A 386 3.74 -1.67 -8.63
N GLY A 387 4.10 -0.98 -7.55
CA GLY A 387 4.77 -1.60 -6.41
C GLY A 387 5.96 -0.78 -5.90
N ILE A 388 5.75 0.49 -5.59
CA ILE A 388 6.57 1.16 -4.58
C ILE A 388 5.61 1.64 -3.50
N LEU A 389 5.43 0.73 -2.56
CA LEU A 389 5.05 0.83 -1.15
C LEU A 389 4.53 -0.58 -0.85
N ALA A 390 5.49 -1.46 -0.60
CA ALA A 390 5.32 -2.76 0.04
C ALA A 390 6.42 -2.88 1.08
#